data_AF-A0A4P5QYB1-F1
#
_entry.id   AF-A0A4P5QYB1-F1
#
_cell.length_a   1.000
_cell.length_b   1.000
_cell.length_c   1.000
_cell.angle_alpha   90.00
_cell.angle_beta   90.00
_cell.angle_gamma   90.00
#
_symmetry.space_group_name_H-M   'P 1'
#
loop_
_entity.id
_entity.type
_entity.pdbx_description
1 polymer ?
#
loop_
_entity_poly.entity_id
_entity_poly.type
_entity_poly.pdbx_seq_one_letter_code
_entity_poly.pdbx_strand_id
1 'polypeptide(L)'
;MTEPSKAALPLRGQKAFQVSWLTILKQWVLPGWGYWELGDETRARAFFFIWLIFALLGAVQLWAGGSEAGALGGIFMFESGSWLKSLGALGTLGLGPLYLPLAYLFGGSAAEPIRNLTQEYGSSYLFIMGLLNWLSFFDLFDRRTGRWYWRLPKDERN
;
A
#
# COMPACT_ATOMS: atom_id res chain seq x y z
N MET A 1 -14.63 -6.20 20.60
CA MET A 1 -13.17 -6.37 20.72
C MET A 1 -12.93 -7.47 21.73
N THR A 2 -12.68 -8.69 21.28
CA THR A 2 -12.29 -9.79 22.17
C THR A 2 -10.83 -9.58 22.54
N GLU A 3 -10.53 -9.47 23.84
CA GLU A 3 -9.14 -9.51 24.28
C GLU A 3 -8.48 -10.78 23.73
N PRO A 4 -7.35 -10.67 23.02
CA PRO A 4 -6.63 -11.87 22.60
C PRO A 4 -6.21 -12.60 23.86
N SER A 5 -6.71 -13.83 24.02
CA SER A 5 -6.32 -14.70 25.12
C SER A 5 -4.80 -14.82 25.18
N LYS A 6 -4.28 -15.10 26.38
CA LYS A 6 -2.86 -15.37 26.72
C LYS A 6 -2.27 -16.55 25.93
N ALA A 7 -2.33 -16.52 24.61
CA ALA A 7 -1.75 -17.51 23.73
C ALA A 7 -0.23 -17.28 23.70
N ALA A 8 0.53 -18.36 23.87
CA ALA A 8 1.98 -18.31 23.74
C ALA A 8 2.34 -17.83 22.31
N LEU A 9 3.02 -16.69 22.23
CA LEU A 9 3.54 -16.16 20.97
C LEU A 9 4.70 -17.06 20.48
N PRO A 10 4.85 -17.26 19.16
CA PRO A 10 4.18 -16.57 18.07
C PRO A 10 2.88 -17.28 17.65
N LEU A 11 1.87 -16.49 17.28
CA LEU A 11 0.64 -17.04 16.71
C LEU A 11 0.93 -17.69 15.36
N ARG A 12 0.25 -18.80 15.06
CA ARG A 12 0.36 -19.53 13.79
C ARG A 12 -1.02 -19.88 13.22
N GLY A 13 -1.07 -20.12 11.91
CA GLY A 13 -2.26 -20.57 11.20
C GLY A 13 -3.46 -19.62 11.35
N GLN A 14 -4.64 -20.18 11.61
CA GLN A 14 -5.88 -19.41 11.71
C GLN A 14 -5.86 -18.34 12.82
N LYS A 15 -5.21 -18.61 13.96
CA LYS A 15 -5.12 -17.66 15.07
C LYS A 15 -4.30 -16.42 14.69
N ALA A 16 -3.22 -16.61 13.94
CA ALA A 16 -2.42 -15.51 13.41
C ALA A 16 -3.27 -14.61 12.52
N PHE A 17 -3.99 -15.22 11.58
CA PHE A 17 -4.89 -14.52 10.68
C PHE A 17 -5.98 -13.75 11.44
N GLN A 18 -6.69 -14.41 12.37
CA GLN A 18 -7.78 -13.82 13.15
C GLN A 18 -7.38 -12.54 13.92
N VAL A 19 -6.13 -12.48 14.40
CA VAL A 19 -5.64 -11.34 15.18
C VAL A 19 -5.08 -10.22 14.28
N SER A 20 -4.60 -10.55 13.08
CA SER A 20 -3.92 -9.59 12.18
C SER A 20 -4.81 -9.00 11.09
N TRP A 21 -5.82 -9.73 10.59
CA TRP A 21 -6.51 -9.35 9.35
C TRP A 21 -7.15 -7.96 9.43
N LEU A 22 -7.75 -7.59 10.57
CA LEU A 22 -8.41 -6.30 10.73
C LEU A 22 -7.40 -5.15 10.76
N THR A 23 -6.27 -5.34 11.44
CA THR A 23 -5.17 -4.35 11.47
C THR A 23 -4.57 -4.15 10.08
N ILE A 24 -4.39 -5.24 9.32
CA ILE A 24 -3.93 -5.20 7.93
C ILE A 24 -4.95 -4.48 7.04
N LEU A 25 -6.23 -4.78 7.18
CA LEU A 25 -7.28 -4.13 6.40
C LEU A 25 -7.34 -2.62 6.70
N LYS A 26 -7.21 -2.22 7.96
CA LYS A 26 -7.16 -0.81 8.34
C LYS A 26 -5.93 -0.10 7.78
N GLN A 27 -4.78 -0.76 7.79
CA GLN A 27 -3.57 -0.26 7.13
C GLN A 27 -3.77 -0.08 5.62
N TRP A 28 -4.44 -1.04 4.97
CA TRP A 28 -4.78 -0.93 3.55
C TRP A 28 -5.65 0.29 3.26
N VAL A 29 -6.67 0.49 4.10
CA VAL A 29 -7.64 1.59 3.97
C VAL A 29 -6.98 2.94 4.18
N LEU A 30 -6.17 3.06 5.23
CA LEU A 30 -5.45 4.28 5.57
C LEU A 30 -4.03 3.93 6.02
N PRO A 31 -3.05 4.12 5.14
CA PRO A 31 -1.63 3.90 5.43
C PRO A 31 -1.18 4.61 6.71
N GLY A 32 -0.69 3.83 7.67
CA GLY A 32 -0.26 4.30 9.00
C GLY A 32 -1.20 3.86 10.12
N TRP A 33 -2.46 3.52 9.82
CA TRP A 33 -3.42 3.10 10.85
C TRP A 33 -2.94 1.86 11.61
N GLY A 34 -2.44 0.85 10.90
CA GLY A 34 -2.02 -0.39 11.55
C GLY A 34 -0.88 -0.20 12.56
N TYR A 35 0.03 0.75 12.28
CA TYR A 35 1.10 1.12 13.20
C TYR A 35 0.58 1.87 14.43
N TRP A 36 -0.42 2.73 14.23
CA TRP A 36 -1.08 3.42 15.34
C TRP A 36 -1.72 2.43 16.31
N GLU A 37 -2.42 1.40 15.82
CA GLU A 37 -3.03 0.36 16.68
C GLU A 37 -2.02 -0.42 17.52
N LEU A 38 -0.78 -0.50 17.05
CA LEU A 38 0.32 -1.14 17.77
C LEU A 38 1.03 -0.18 18.73
N GLY A 39 0.63 1.09 18.81
CA GLY A 39 1.24 2.13 19.63
C GLY A 39 2.51 2.76 19.03
N ASP A 40 2.86 2.44 17.78
CA ASP A 40 4.06 2.97 17.11
C ASP A 40 3.70 4.24 16.32
N GLU A 41 3.47 5.34 17.04
CA GLU A 41 3.02 6.61 16.46
C GLU A 41 4.04 7.20 15.47
N THR A 42 5.34 7.01 15.71
CA THR A 42 6.39 7.53 14.84
C THR A 42 6.32 6.87 13.48
N ARG A 43 6.21 5.53 13.41
CA ARG A 43 6.04 4.82 12.13
C ARG A 43 4.71 5.13 11.49
N ALA A 44 3.63 5.23 12.27
CA ALA A 44 2.31 5.57 11.77
C ALA A 44 2.32 6.91 11.02
N ARG A 45 2.85 7.96 11.66
CA ARG A 45 2.95 9.30 11.07
C ARG A 45 3.89 9.31 9.87
N ALA A 46 5.09 8.74 9.99
CA ALA A 46 6.06 8.70 8.90
C ALA A 46 5.47 8.03 7.65
N PHE A 47 4.82 6.88 7.82
CA PHE A 47 4.22 6.15 6.70
C PHE A 47 3.05 6.90 6.08
N PHE A 48 2.17 7.49 6.90
CA PHE A 48 1.05 8.30 6.43
C PHE A 48 1.52 9.51 5.63
N PHE A 49 2.55 10.23 6.10
CA PHE A 49 3.05 11.41 5.39
C PHE A 49 3.80 11.06 4.11
N ILE A 50 4.60 9.99 4.09
CA ILE A 50 5.25 9.50 2.86
C ILE A 50 4.18 9.14 1.82
N TRP A 51 3.16 8.40 2.25
CA TRP A 51 2.02 8.06 1.41
C TRP A 51 1.31 9.32 0.90
N LEU A 52 0.98 10.28 1.77
CA LEU A 52 0.31 11.51 1.38
C LEU A 52 1.14 12.32 0.35
N ILE A 53 2.45 12.44 0.56
CA ILE A 53 3.34 13.14 -0.38
C ILE A 53 3.34 12.44 -1.73
N PHE A 54 3.44 11.12 -1.79
CA PHE A 54 3.44 10.37 -3.05
C PHE A 54 2.07 10.43 -3.75
N ALA A 55 0.97 10.43 -2.99
CA ALA A 55 -0.37 10.62 -3.53
C ALA A 55 -0.50 12.00 -4.21
N LEU A 56 0.00 13.05 -3.56
CA LEU A 56 -0.03 14.42 -4.08
C LEU A 56 0.88 14.57 -5.31
N LEU A 57 2.13 14.12 -5.23
CA LEU A 57 3.06 14.15 -6.36
C LEU A 57 2.53 13.35 -7.55
N GLY A 58 2.03 12.14 -7.29
CA GLY A 58 1.43 11.27 -8.29
C GLY A 58 0.24 11.93 -8.99
N ALA A 59 -0.74 12.40 -8.22
CA ALA A 59 -1.92 13.07 -8.76
C ALA A 59 -1.54 14.33 -9.56
N VAL A 60 -0.70 15.20 -9.00
CA VAL A 60 -0.27 16.44 -9.67
C VAL A 60 0.44 16.11 -10.98
N GLN A 61 1.32 15.12 -11.04
CA GLN A 61 2.07 14.81 -12.25
C GLN A 61 1.24 14.10 -13.32
N LEU A 62 0.25 13.28 -12.93
CA LEU A 62 -0.73 12.74 -13.87
C LEU A 62 -1.59 13.85 -14.49
N TRP A 63 -2.00 14.84 -13.71
CA TRP A 63 -2.74 16.03 -14.17
C TRP A 63 -1.90 17.01 -14.99
N ALA A 64 -0.69 17.33 -14.51
CA ALA A 64 0.14 18.42 -15.03
C ALA A 64 0.89 18.07 -16.32
N GLY A 65 1.13 16.78 -16.58
CA GLY A 65 1.77 16.35 -17.82
C GLY A 65 0.86 16.40 -19.05
N GLY A 66 -0.24 17.16 -19.03
CA GLY A 66 -1.20 17.28 -20.12
C GLY A 66 -0.51 17.50 -21.48
N SER A 67 -0.70 16.56 -22.39
CA SER A 67 -0.26 16.70 -23.79
C SER A 67 -1.13 17.71 -24.53
N GLU A 68 -0.60 18.27 -25.63
CA GLU A 68 -1.32 19.23 -26.51
C GLU A 68 -2.67 18.70 -27.06
N ALA A 69 -2.93 17.39 -26.94
CA ALA A 69 -4.16 16.71 -27.35
C ALA A 69 -5.10 16.32 -26.19
N GLY A 70 -4.82 16.74 -24.95
CA GLY A 70 -5.68 16.45 -23.79
C GLY A 70 -5.58 15.02 -23.25
N ALA A 71 -4.55 14.25 -23.64
CA ALA A 71 -4.35 12.90 -23.10
C ALA A 71 -3.79 12.95 -21.67
N LEU A 72 -4.49 12.27 -20.75
CA LEU A 72 -4.12 12.12 -19.34
C LEU A 72 -3.15 10.95 -19.16
N GLY A 73 -2.25 11.09 -18.18
CA GLY A 73 -1.38 10.00 -17.75
C GLY A 73 -2.19 8.91 -17.06
N GLY A 74 -1.77 7.65 -17.21
CA GLY A 74 -2.51 6.51 -16.70
C GLY A 74 -1.99 5.94 -15.38
N ILE A 75 -2.87 5.29 -14.61
CA ILE A 75 -2.45 4.30 -13.62
C ILE A 75 -2.49 2.89 -14.23
N PHE A 76 -1.80 1.92 -13.62
CA PHE A 76 -1.88 0.54 -14.08
C PHE A 76 -3.27 -0.05 -13.80
N MET A 77 -3.86 -0.64 -14.84
CA MET A 77 -5.19 -1.25 -14.82
C MET A 77 -5.10 -2.74 -15.14
N PHE A 78 -6.02 -3.53 -14.58
CA PHE A 78 -6.14 -4.94 -14.95
C PHE A 78 -6.54 -5.06 -16.41
N GLU A 79 -5.77 -5.82 -17.20
CA GLU A 79 -5.96 -5.94 -18.64
C GLU A 79 -5.93 -7.42 -19.04
N SER A 80 -7.00 -7.89 -19.69
CA SER A 80 -7.08 -9.26 -20.18
C SER A 80 -6.00 -9.51 -21.24
N GLY A 81 -5.32 -10.64 -21.15
CA GLY A 81 -4.23 -11.00 -22.07
C GLY A 81 -2.88 -10.34 -21.76
N SER A 82 -2.80 -9.39 -20.82
CA SER A 82 -1.54 -8.78 -20.39
C SER A 82 -1.30 -8.99 -18.89
N TRP A 83 -0.57 -10.06 -18.57
CA TRP A 83 -0.24 -10.40 -17.18
C TRP A 83 0.66 -9.33 -16.53
N LEU A 84 1.61 -8.76 -17.29
CA LEU A 84 2.56 -7.78 -16.75
C LEU A 84 1.87 -6.46 -16.35
N LYS A 85 0.95 -5.96 -17.17
CA LYS A 85 0.13 -4.79 -16.82
C LYS A 85 -0.77 -5.07 -15.62
N SER A 86 -1.34 -6.28 -15.56
CA SER A 86 -2.16 -6.73 -14.43
C SER A 86 -1.37 -6.85 -13.12
N LEU A 87 -0.07 -7.20 -13.16
CA LEU A 87 0.81 -7.12 -11.99
C LEU A 87 1.10 -5.68 -11.58
N GLY A 88 1.27 -4.77 -12.54
CA GLY A 88 1.34 -3.33 -12.27
C GLY A 88 0.07 -2.84 -11.55
N ALA A 89 -1.09 -3.30 -12.01
CA ALA A 89 -2.38 -2.98 -11.41
C ALA A 89 -2.51 -3.55 -9.98
N LEU A 90 -2.03 -4.77 -9.74
CA LEU A 90 -1.96 -5.37 -8.41
C LEU A 90 -1.09 -4.53 -7.45
N GLY A 91 0.07 -4.06 -7.90
CA GLY A 91 0.92 -3.17 -7.09
C GLY A 91 0.23 -1.84 -6.80
N THR A 92 -0.43 -1.28 -7.81
CA THR A 92 -1.21 -0.03 -7.70
C THR A 92 -2.48 -0.21 -6.85
N LEU A 93 -3.05 -1.40 -6.74
CA LEU A 93 -4.17 -1.68 -5.82
C LEU A 93 -3.78 -1.50 -4.34
N GLY A 94 -2.48 -1.49 -4.03
CA GLY A 94 -1.97 -1.16 -2.71
C GLY A 94 -2.23 0.28 -2.28
N LEU A 95 -2.65 1.16 -3.21
CA LEU A 95 -3.15 2.50 -2.90
C LEU A 95 -4.34 2.49 -1.92
N GLY A 96 -5.02 1.35 -1.79
CA GLY A 96 -6.21 1.24 -0.96
C GLY A 96 -7.44 1.81 -1.66
N PRO A 97 -8.38 2.41 -0.92
CA PRO A 97 -9.58 3.04 -1.46
C PRO A 97 -9.29 4.11 -2.52
N LEU A 98 -8.11 4.74 -2.50
CA LEU A 98 -7.71 5.72 -3.53
C LEU A 98 -7.57 5.10 -4.92
N TYR A 99 -7.38 3.78 -5.03
CA TYR A 99 -7.29 3.11 -6.33
C TYR A 99 -8.52 3.37 -7.19
N LEU A 100 -9.73 3.30 -6.62
CA LEU A 100 -10.98 3.44 -7.38
C LEU A 100 -11.18 4.84 -8.01
N PRO A 101 -11.09 5.96 -7.26
CA PRO A 101 -11.21 7.28 -7.87
C PRO A 101 -10.06 7.56 -8.85
N LEU A 102 -8.84 7.08 -8.58
CA LEU A 102 -7.73 7.25 -9.52
C LEU A 102 -7.92 6.40 -10.78
N ALA A 103 -8.44 5.18 -10.67
CA ALA A 103 -8.81 4.34 -11.81
C ALA A 103 -9.95 4.93 -12.64
N TYR A 104 -10.88 5.64 -12.00
CA TYR A 104 -11.95 6.33 -12.70
C TYR A 104 -11.44 7.56 -13.48
N LEU A 105 -10.54 8.34 -12.87
CA LEU A 105 -10.03 9.59 -13.45
C LEU A 105 -8.87 9.37 -14.44
N PHE A 106 -8.02 8.38 -14.19
CA PHE A 106 -6.76 8.12 -14.88
C PHE A 106 -6.66 6.67 -15.39
N GLY A 107 -7.77 5.95 -15.41
CA GLY A 107 -7.86 4.64 -16.06
C GLY A 107 -8.56 4.72 -17.41
N GLY A 108 -8.41 3.66 -18.20
CA GLY A 108 -9.09 3.52 -19.50
C GLY A 108 -8.12 3.35 -20.66
N SER A 109 -8.65 2.99 -21.83
CA SER A 109 -7.86 2.69 -23.03
C SER A 109 -7.11 3.91 -23.59
N ALA A 110 -7.56 5.13 -23.29
CA ALA A 110 -6.89 6.36 -23.68
C ALA A 110 -5.76 6.76 -22.71
N ALA A 111 -5.84 6.33 -21.46
CA ALA A 111 -4.87 6.63 -20.40
C ALA A 111 -3.78 5.56 -20.41
N GLU A 112 -2.63 5.87 -21.00
CA GLU A 112 -1.46 5.00 -20.91
C GLU A 112 -0.60 5.41 -19.71
N PRO A 113 -0.09 4.45 -18.91
CA PRO A 113 0.80 4.75 -17.79
C PRO A 113 2.11 5.45 -18.19
N ILE A 114 2.46 5.36 -19.48
CA ILE A 114 3.71 5.86 -20.07
C ILE A 114 3.32 6.68 -21.31
N ARG A 115 3.53 7.99 -21.25
CA ARG A 115 3.23 8.92 -22.36
C ARG A 115 4.31 9.98 -22.48
N ASN A 116 4.58 10.67 -21.38
CA ASN A 116 5.69 11.59 -21.24
C ASN A 116 6.35 11.44 -19.87
N LEU A 117 7.53 12.03 -19.74
CA LEU A 117 8.38 11.89 -18.57
C LEU A 117 7.67 12.29 -17.27
N THR A 118 6.89 13.36 -17.27
CA THR A 118 6.15 13.82 -16.08
C THR A 118 5.07 12.80 -15.68
N GLN A 119 4.28 12.31 -16.62
CA GLN A 119 3.23 11.34 -16.34
C GLN A 119 3.78 9.97 -15.91
N GLU A 120 4.94 9.57 -16.44
CA GLU A 120 5.67 8.37 -16.02
C GLU A 120 6.13 8.44 -14.56
N TYR A 121 6.62 9.61 -14.12
CA TYR A 121 6.93 9.81 -12.70
C TYR A 121 5.66 9.78 -11.85
N GLY A 122 4.57 10.38 -12.33
CA GLY A 122 3.27 10.36 -11.64
C GLY A 122 2.76 8.95 -11.38
N SER A 123 2.74 8.10 -12.42
CA SER A 123 2.36 6.70 -12.30
C SER A 123 3.31 5.91 -11.40
N SER A 124 4.61 6.21 -11.47
CA SER A 124 5.65 5.60 -10.61
C SER A 124 5.47 5.93 -9.13
N TYR A 125 5.17 7.19 -8.76
CA TYR A 125 4.92 7.56 -7.35
C TYR A 125 3.73 6.79 -6.77
N LEU A 126 2.63 6.69 -7.52
CA LEU A 126 1.44 5.95 -7.09
C LEU A 126 1.72 4.45 -6.99
N PHE A 127 2.49 3.89 -7.93
CA PHE A 127 2.88 2.49 -7.88
C PHE A 127 3.76 2.17 -6.66
N ILE A 128 4.81 2.96 -6.42
CA ILE A 128 5.70 2.79 -5.26
C ILE A 128 4.91 2.95 -3.96
N MET A 129 4.02 3.94 -3.90
CA MET A 129 3.14 4.13 -2.75
C MET A 129 2.28 2.90 -2.45
N GLY A 130 1.70 2.29 -3.48
CA GLY A 130 0.94 1.05 -3.34
C GLY A 130 1.80 -0.12 -2.87
N LEU A 131 3.01 -0.28 -3.44
CA LEU A 131 3.96 -1.31 -3.03
C LEU A 131 4.41 -1.14 -1.57
N LEU A 132 4.69 0.09 -1.14
CA LEU A 132 5.03 0.37 0.26
C LEU A 132 3.90 -0.08 1.19
N ASN A 133 2.65 0.17 0.81
CA ASN A 133 1.50 -0.25 1.61
C ASN A 133 1.40 -1.77 1.68
N TRP A 134 1.60 -2.48 0.57
CA TRP A 134 1.68 -3.95 0.57
C TRP A 134 2.81 -4.48 1.46
N LEU A 135 3.99 -3.86 1.42
CA LEU A 135 5.11 -4.27 2.27
C LEU A 135 4.78 -4.10 3.76
N SER A 136 4.06 -3.03 4.12
CA SER A 136 3.63 -2.80 5.50
C SER A 136 2.71 -3.89 6.04
N PHE A 137 1.99 -4.62 5.18
CA PHE A 137 1.16 -5.74 5.63
C PHE A 137 1.99 -6.84 6.26
N PHE A 138 3.13 -7.16 5.66
CA PHE A 138 4.01 -8.22 6.17
C PHE A 138 4.63 -7.81 7.51
N ASP A 139 5.07 -6.55 7.64
CA ASP A 139 5.60 -6.04 8.90
C ASP A 139 4.52 -6.02 10.00
N LEU A 140 3.32 -5.52 9.71
CA LEU A 140 2.20 -5.52 10.66
C LEU A 140 1.74 -6.93 11.03
N PHE A 141 1.70 -7.84 10.07
CA PHE A 141 1.41 -9.25 10.33
C PHE A 141 2.43 -9.84 11.30
N ASP A 142 3.72 -9.64 11.05
CA ASP A 142 4.79 -10.17 11.90
C ASP A 142 4.79 -9.54 13.30
N ARG A 143 4.51 -8.23 13.40
CA ARG A 143 4.35 -7.50 14.66
C ARG A 143 3.18 -8.03 15.47
N ARG A 144 2.01 -8.15 14.84
CA ARG A 144 0.78 -8.56 15.51
C ARG A 144 0.77 -10.03 15.92
N THR A 145 1.46 -10.88 15.17
CA THR A 145 1.58 -12.32 15.46
C THR A 145 2.73 -12.66 16.41
N GLY A 146 3.57 -11.67 16.77
CA GLY A 146 4.74 -11.86 17.63
C GLY A 146 5.90 -12.61 16.96
N ARG A 147 5.89 -12.75 15.62
CA ARG A 147 6.97 -13.42 14.87
C ARG A 147 8.26 -12.59 14.87
N TRP A 148 8.13 -11.27 14.99
CA TRP A 148 9.27 -10.34 15.02
C TRP A 148 10.23 -10.63 16.20
N TYR A 149 9.71 -11.01 17.37
CA TYR A 149 10.50 -11.32 18.56
C TYR A 149 11.50 -12.48 18.32
N TRP A 150 11.14 -13.45 17.49
CA TRP A 150 12.02 -14.57 17.15
C TRP A 150 13.12 -14.22 16.14
N ARG A 151 13.06 -13.03 15.53
CA ARG A 151 14.14 -12.49 14.68
C ARG A 151 15.21 -11.77 15.49
N LEU A 152 14.92 -11.36 16.72
CA LEU A 152 15.91 -10.73 17.59
C LEU A 152 16.99 -11.74 17.99
N PRO A 153 18.26 -11.29 18.13
CA PRO A 153 19.31 -12.05 18.82
C PRO A 153 18.82 -12.58 20.18
N LYS A 154 19.34 -13.73 20.63
CA LYS A 154 18.83 -14.40 21.84
C LYS A 154 19.00 -13.55 23.11
N ASP A 155 19.99 -12.68 23.12
CA ASP A 155 20.35 -11.72 24.15
C ASP A 155 19.38 -10.52 24.25
N GLU A 156 18.64 -10.22 23.18
CA GLU A 156 17.66 -9.12 23.14
C GLU A 156 16.21 -9.58 23.39
N ARG A 157 16.01 -10.88 23.68
CA ARG A 157 14.70 -11.51 23.91
C ARG A 157 14.23 -11.45 25.37
N ASN A 158 14.48 -10.35 26.08
CA ASN A 158 14.08 -10.22 27.49
C ASN A 158 12.66 -9.65 27.65
#